data_AF-A0A948BNG9-F1
#
_entry.id   AF-A0A948BNG9-F1
#
_cell.length_a   1.000
_cell.length_b   1.000
_cell.length_c   1.000
_cell.angle_alpha   90.00
_cell.angle_beta   90.00
_cell.angle_gamma   90.00
#
_symmetry.space_group_name_H-M   'P 1'
#
loop_
_entity.id
_entity.type
_entity.pdbx_description
1 polymer ?
#
loop_
_entity_poly.entity_id
_entity_poly.type
_entity_poly.pdbx_seq_one_letter_code
_entity_poly.pdbx_strand_id
1 'polypeptide(L)' 'QKGLTLIPLKVYFNDRGFAKIELALCRGKKFYDKREDIKRREQNLEMRRAMKRNRR' A
#
# COMPACT_ATOMS: atom_id res chain seq x y z
N GLN A 1 -16.12 -20.12 1.28
CA GLN A 1 -14.74 -19.91 0.78
C GLN A 1 -14.17 -18.64 1.42
N LYS A 2 -12.92 -18.64 1.91
CA LYS A 2 -12.27 -17.46 2.51
C LYS A 2 -11.99 -16.46 1.37
N GLY A 3 -12.58 -15.27 1.40
CA GLY A 3 -12.45 -14.23 0.36
C GLY A 3 -11.03 -13.66 0.24
N LEU A 4 -10.15 -14.44 -0.37
CA LEU A 4 -8.78 -14.09 -0.73
C LEU A 4 -8.75 -13.73 -2.21
N THR A 5 -7.98 -12.71 -2.55
CA THR A 5 -7.81 -12.19 -3.91
C THR A 5 -6.35 -12.32 -4.30
N LEU A 6 -6.10 -12.85 -5.48
CA LEU A 6 -4.76 -12.91 -6.06
C LEU A 6 -4.43 -11.55 -6.70
N ILE A 7 -3.28 -10.98 -6.35
CA ILE A 7 -2.86 -9.66 -6.83
C ILE A 7 -1.40 -9.75 -7.34
N PRO A 8 -1.07 -9.18 -8.50
CA PRO A 8 0.31 -9.06 -8.95
C PRO A 8 1.06 -8.00 -8.14
N LEU A 9 2.24 -8.35 -7.65
CA LEU A 9 3.14 -7.43 -6.95
C LEU A 9 4.09 -6.75 -7.93
N LYS A 10 4.75 -7.53 -8.79
CA LYS A 10 5.79 -7.05 -9.71
C LYS A 10 5.82 -7.89 -10.98
N VAL A 11 6.21 -7.24 -12.08
CA VAL A 11 6.56 -7.92 -13.33
C VAL A 11 8.05 -7.71 -13.55
N TYR A 12 8.78 -8.79 -13.80
CA TYR A 12 10.22 -8.77 -14.04
C TYR A 12 10.59 -9.68 -15.20
N PHE A 13 11.61 -9.31 -15.96
CA PHE A 13 12.16 -10.17 -17.00
C PHE A 13 13.26 -11.03 -16.38
N ASN A 14 13.23 -12.33 -16.63
CA ASN A 14 14.32 -13.22 -16.22
C ASN A 14 15.47 -13.15 -17.23
N ASP A 15 16.64 -13.69 -16.86
CA ASP A 15 17.85 -13.70 -17.73
C ASP A 15 17.65 -14.45 -19.06
N ARG A 16 16.55 -15.20 -19.19
CA ARG A 16 16.14 -15.92 -20.40
C ARG A 16 15.16 -15.12 -21.27
N GLY A 17 14.88 -13.86 -20.93
CA GLY A 17 14.01 -12.95 -21.70
C GLY A 17 12.50 -13.12 -21.46
N PHE A 18 12.08 -13.96 -20.52
CA PHE A 18 10.66 -14.18 -20.19
C PHE A 18 10.18 -13.20 -19.12
N ALA A 19 9.01 -12.60 -19.36
CA ALA A 19 8.29 -11.84 -18.35
C ALA A 19 7.70 -12.78 -17.29
N LYS A 20 8.12 -12.62 -16.05
CA LYS A 20 7.57 -13.29 -14.87
C LYS A 20 6.79 -12.30 -14.03
N ILE A 21 5.71 -12.78 -13.44
CA ILE A 21 4.85 -12.02 -12.56
C ILE A 21 4.95 -12.62 -11.18
N GLU A 22 5.33 -11.82 -10.20
CA GLU A 22 5.25 -12.17 -8.80
C GLU A 22 3.82 -11.92 -8.31
N LEU A 23 3.17 -12.96 -7.81
CA LEU A 23 1.78 -12.94 -7.36
C LEU A 23 1.70 -13.14 -5.86
N ALA A 24 0.80 -12.42 -5.20
CA ALA A 24 0.50 -12.57 -3.78
C ALA A 24 -0.97 -12.82 -3.53
N LEU A 25 -1.26 -13.58 -2.47
CA LEU A 25 -2.61 -13.77 -1.95
C LEU A 25 -2.89 -12.70 -0.89
N CYS A 26 -3.89 -11.87 -1.16
CA CYS A 26 -4.27 -10.77 -0.30
C CYS A 26 -5.70 -10.95 0.21
N ARG A 27 -6.00 -10.37 1.37
CA ARG A 27 -7.38 -10.20 1.86
C ARG A 27 -7.68 -8.71 1.93
N GLY A 28 -8.85 -8.31 1.43
CA GLY A 28 -9.30 -6.93 1.56
C GLY A 28 -9.31 -6.48 3.03
N LYS A 29 -8.78 -5.29 3.29
CA LYS A 29 -8.73 -4.69 4.63
C LYS A 29 -10.14 -4.36 5.11
N LYS A 30 -10.46 -4.65 6.38
CA LYS A 30 -11.80 -4.41 6.95
C LYS A 30 -12.08 -2.90 7.02
N PHE A 31 -13.35 -2.50 6.94
CA PHE A 31 -13.76 -1.08 6.98
C PHE A 31 -13.32 -0.37 8.26
N TYR A 32 -13.25 -1.09 9.39
CA TYR A 32 -12.72 -0.57 10.65
C TYR A 32 -11.26 -0.12 10.51
N ASP A 33 -10.40 -0.99 9.98
CA ASP A 33 -8.97 -0.70 9.84
C ASP A 33 -8.69 0.42 8.81
N LYS A 34 -9.61 0.67 7.86
CA LYS A 34 -9.50 1.83 6.95
C LYS A 34 -9.64 3.16 7.68
N ARG A 35 -10.49 3.24 8.72
CA ARG A 35 -10.68 4.49 9.49
C ARG A 35 -9.41 4.86 10.25
N GLU A 36 -8.74 3.88 10.85
CA GLU A 36 -7.46 4.11 11.53
C GLU A 36 -6.35 4.53 10.56
N ASP A 37 -6.25 3.87 9.40
CA ASP A 37 -5.29 4.25 8.37
C ASP A 37 -5.51 5.68 7.86
N ILE A 38 -6.76 6.05 7.60
CA ILE A 38 -7.12 7.40 7.14
C ILE A 38 -6.70 8.43 8.20
N LYS A 39 -7.08 8.22 9.47
CA LYS A 39 -6.66 9.09 10.59
C LYS A 39 -5.14 9.21 10.68
N ARG A 40 -4.42 8.09 10.64
CA ARG A 40 -2.95 8.08 10.71
C ARG A 40 -2.33 8.82 9.51
N ARG A 41 -2.91 8.67 8.32
CA ARG A 41 -2.46 9.36 7.10
C ARG A 41 -2.67 10.88 7.21
N GLU A 42 -3.83 11.30 7.69
CA GLU A 42 -4.15 12.72 7.93
C GLU A 42 -3.22 13.34 8.97
N GLN A 43 -3.04 12.69 10.13
CA GLN A 43 -2.12 13.13 11.18
C GLN A 43 -0.68 13.28 10.67
N ASN A 44 -0.20 12.32 9.88
CA ASN A 44 1.12 12.40 9.25
C ASN A 44 1.23 13.58 8.27
N LEU A 45 0.15 13.87 7.53
CA LEU A 45 0.11 14.98 6.59
C LEU A 45 0.13 16.34 7.31
N GLU A 46 -0.66 16.48 8.37
CA GLU A 46 -0.71 17.67 9.21
C GLU A 46 0.64 17.93 9.90
N MET A 47 1.25 16.90 10.48
CA MET A 47 2.56 16.99 11.10
C MET A 47 3.63 17.48 10.11
N ARG A 48 3.64 16.91 8.88
CA ARG A 48 4.54 17.36 7.81
C ARG A 48 4.29 18.81 7.41
N ARG A 49 3.03 19.25 7.33
CA ARG A 49 2.67 20.64 7.02
C ARG A 49 3.09 21.60 8.13
N ALA A 50 2.87 21.25 9.40
CA ALA A 50 3.28 22.04 10.55
C ALA A 50 4.81 22.19 10.62
N MET A 51 5.56 21.10 10.47
CA MET A 51 7.03 21.13 10.42
C MET A 51 7.56 22.00 9.27
N LYS A 52 6.91 21.97 8.09
CA LYS A 52 7.28 22.81 6.95
C LYS A 52 6.97 24.29 7.19
N ARG A 53 5.88 24.61 7.90
CA ARG A 53 5.47 25.99 8.20
C ARG A 53 6.39 26.64 9.24
N ASN A 54 6.90 25.88 10.20
CA ASN A 54 7.80 26.36 11.25
C ASN A 54 9.26 26.56 10.80
N ARG A 55 9.59 26.16 9.56
CA ARG A 55 10.94 26.27 8.97
C ARG A 55 11.07 27.48 8.03
N ARG A 56 10.06 28.33 7.94
CA ARG A 56 10.08 29.65 7.30
C ARG A 56 10.02 30.71 8.38
#